data_AF-A0A9D8X711-F1
#
_entry.id   AF-A0A9D8X711-F1
#
_cell.length_a   1.000
_cell.length_b   1.000
_cell.length_c   1.000
_cell.angle_alpha   90.00
_cell.angle_beta   90.00
_cell.angle_gamma   90.00
#
_symmetry.space_group_name_H-M   'P 1'
#
loop_
_entity.id
_entity.type
_entity.pdbx_description
1 polymer ?
#
loop_
_entity_poly.entity_id
_entity_poly.type
_entity_poly.pdbx_seq_one_letter_code
_entity_poly.pdbx_strand_id
1 'polypeptide(L)'
;AALTDALVHLYRITNNDVHKEMAIRAGHIFSSWVLCYSPSFPAGSTTDGLNVCGGVLANVQNRHIGPGICTNSARFTHELALITKDERWEKLYSQINSAAVNCVSLYMGEFWGWDFNEPFGPGMVTEQINITDAIGKPGDPGYVSASWPATAVLLGYWDK
;
A
#
# COMPACT_ATOMS: atom_id res chain seq x y z
N ALA A 1 0.31 -7.28 -9.08
CA ALA A 1 0.72 -8.09 -7.93
C ALA A 1 0.70 -9.59 -8.26
N ALA A 2 -0.47 -10.25 -8.32
CA ALA A 2 -0.56 -11.70 -8.52
C ALA A 2 0.22 -12.24 -9.75
N LEU A 3 0.14 -11.56 -10.90
CA LEU A 3 0.91 -11.94 -12.09
C LEU A 3 2.43 -11.89 -11.85
N THR A 4 2.92 -10.81 -11.21
CA THR A 4 4.33 -10.63 -10.90
C THR A 4 4.82 -11.72 -9.96
N ASP A 5 4.03 -12.01 -8.92
CA ASP A 5 4.31 -13.06 -7.94
C ASP A 5 4.39 -14.45 -8.61
N ALA A 6 3.43 -14.77 -9.49
CA ALA A 6 3.46 -16.01 -10.26
C ALA A 6 4.71 -16.12 -11.15
N LEU A 7 5.17 -15.03 -11.77
CA LEU A 7 6.39 -15.02 -12.59
C LEU A 7 7.66 -15.18 -11.75
N VAL A 8 7.71 -14.56 -10.56
CA VAL A 8 8.79 -14.77 -9.57
C VAL A 8 8.87 -16.24 -9.18
N HIS A 9 7.73 -16.86 -8.84
CA HIS A 9 7.67 -18.27 -8.48
C HIS A 9 8.07 -19.18 -9.65
N LEU A 10 7.59 -18.87 -10.85
CA LEU A 10 7.94 -19.62 -12.05
C LEU A 10 9.46 -19.56 -12.32
N TYR A 11 10.08 -18.40 -12.18
CA TYR A 11 11.55 -18.28 -12.25
C TYR A 11 12.23 -19.14 -11.19
N ARG A 12 11.79 -19.09 -9.91
CA ARG A 12 12.41 -19.88 -8.83
C ARG A 12 12.36 -21.38 -9.07
N ILE A 13 11.27 -21.88 -9.66
CA ILE A 13 11.09 -23.32 -9.94
C ILE A 13 11.85 -23.74 -11.20
N THR A 14 11.88 -22.90 -12.23
CA THR A 14 12.43 -23.27 -13.55
C THR A 14 13.87 -22.83 -13.78
N ASN A 15 14.35 -21.86 -13.01
CA ASN A 15 15.59 -21.12 -13.21
C ASN A 15 15.76 -20.55 -14.65
N ASN A 16 14.64 -20.29 -15.34
CA ASN A 16 14.65 -19.73 -16.69
C ASN A 16 14.61 -18.19 -16.65
N ASP A 17 15.66 -17.56 -17.18
CA ASP A 17 15.83 -16.11 -17.16
C ASP A 17 14.73 -15.33 -17.90
N VAL A 18 14.02 -15.94 -18.85
CA VAL A 18 12.85 -15.30 -19.49
C VAL A 18 11.78 -14.97 -18.44
N HIS A 19 11.51 -15.89 -17.50
CA HIS A 19 10.53 -15.65 -16.44
C HIS A 19 11.02 -14.58 -15.45
N LYS A 20 12.32 -14.54 -15.17
CA LYS A 20 12.94 -13.48 -14.36
C LYS A 20 12.76 -12.11 -15.01
N GLU A 21 13.06 -11.98 -16.29
CA GLU A 21 12.88 -10.72 -17.02
C GLU A 21 11.42 -10.28 -17.05
N MET A 22 10.50 -11.21 -17.27
CA MET A 22 9.06 -10.95 -17.22
C MET A 22 8.64 -10.48 -15.81
N ALA A 23 9.12 -11.13 -14.76
CA ALA A 23 8.84 -10.75 -13.38
C ALA A 23 9.32 -9.33 -13.07
N ILE A 24 10.55 -8.98 -13.48
CA ILE A 24 11.12 -7.63 -13.28
C ILE A 24 10.28 -6.58 -14.02
N ARG A 25 9.92 -6.82 -15.28
CA ARG A 25 9.07 -5.90 -16.06
C ARG A 25 7.69 -5.73 -15.44
N ALA A 26 7.06 -6.82 -15.02
CA ALA A 26 5.76 -6.77 -14.33
C ALA A 26 5.86 -6.06 -12.97
N GLY A 27 6.97 -6.21 -12.26
CA GLY A 27 7.30 -5.47 -11.04
C GLY A 27 7.41 -3.97 -11.29
N HIS A 28 8.06 -3.56 -12.38
CA HIS A 28 8.17 -2.13 -12.74
C HIS A 28 6.80 -1.53 -13.06
N ILE A 29 5.97 -2.26 -13.83
CA ILE A 29 4.60 -1.84 -14.10
C ILE A 29 3.83 -1.72 -12.78
N PHE A 30 3.92 -2.68 -11.88
CA PHE A 30 3.30 -2.56 -10.57
C PHE A 30 3.77 -1.33 -9.79
N SER A 31 5.09 -1.08 -9.76
CA SER A 31 5.66 0.03 -8.99
C SER A 31 5.17 1.40 -9.46
N SER A 32 4.75 1.54 -10.72
CA SER A 32 4.16 2.79 -11.21
C SER A 32 2.77 3.09 -10.62
N TRP A 33 2.14 2.11 -9.97
CA TRP A 33 0.87 2.26 -9.25
C TRP A 33 1.05 2.49 -7.75
N VAL A 34 2.29 2.57 -7.28
CA VAL A 34 2.62 2.79 -5.88
C VAL A 34 3.10 4.22 -5.69
N LEU A 35 2.52 4.88 -4.71
CA LEU A 35 2.87 6.23 -4.32
C LEU A 35 4.23 6.23 -3.61
N CYS A 36 5.31 6.54 -4.35
CA CYS A 36 6.67 6.53 -3.82
C CYS A 36 7.11 7.88 -3.21
N TYR A 37 6.16 8.76 -2.90
CA TYR A 37 6.37 10.03 -2.22
C TYR A 37 5.31 10.23 -1.14
N SER A 38 5.58 11.12 -0.18
CA SER A 38 4.57 11.56 0.79
C SER A 38 3.88 12.81 0.24
N PRO A 39 2.57 12.79 -0.04
CA PRO A 39 1.81 13.98 -0.41
C PRO A 39 1.86 15.01 0.72
N SER A 40 1.90 16.29 0.37
CA SER A 40 1.66 17.37 1.32
C SER A 40 0.16 17.55 1.49
N PHE A 41 -0.39 16.95 2.55
CA PHE A 41 -1.81 17.13 2.87
C PHE A 41 -2.07 18.53 3.44
N PRO A 42 -3.29 19.08 3.29
CA PRO A 42 -3.64 20.35 3.89
C PRO A 42 -3.44 20.33 5.41
N ALA A 43 -2.92 21.43 5.94
CA ALA A 43 -2.70 21.58 7.38
C ALA A 43 -4.01 21.39 8.15
N GLY A 44 -3.97 20.58 9.21
CA GLY A 44 -5.14 20.23 10.03
C GLY A 44 -6.11 19.23 9.39
N SER A 45 -5.78 18.66 8.23
CA SER A 45 -6.50 17.47 7.73
C SER A 45 -6.16 16.25 8.56
N THR A 46 -7.01 15.22 8.50
CA THR A 46 -6.85 13.97 9.25
C THR A 46 -5.51 13.28 9.01
N THR A 47 -4.94 13.43 7.81
CA THR A 47 -3.66 12.83 7.43
C THR A 47 -2.50 13.84 7.42
N ASP A 48 -2.69 15.03 8.01
CA ASP A 48 -1.60 16.00 8.16
C ASP A 48 -0.45 15.39 8.96
N GLY A 49 0.77 15.47 8.40
CA GLY A 49 1.96 14.84 8.98
C GLY A 49 2.06 13.31 8.83
N LEU A 50 1.06 12.62 8.28
CA LEU A 50 1.15 11.17 8.05
C LEU A 50 2.00 10.83 6.81
N ASN A 51 2.81 9.78 6.95
CA ASN A 51 3.55 9.21 5.84
C ASN A 51 2.77 8.07 5.18
N VAL A 52 2.13 8.37 4.05
CA VAL A 52 1.36 7.41 3.23
C VAL A 52 2.16 6.85 2.05
N CYS A 53 3.48 7.08 2.03
CA CYS A 53 4.38 6.58 0.98
C CYS A 53 4.38 5.05 1.00
N GLY A 54 4.03 4.42 -0.12
CA GLY A 54 3.69 3.00 -0.23
C GLY A 54 2.21 2.74 -0.52
N GLY A 55 1.36 3.76 -0.44
CA GLY A 55 -0.04 3.65 -0.83
C GLY A 55 -0.21 3.24 -2.29
N VAL A 56 -1.23 2.42 -2.57
CA VAL A 56 -1.42 1.78 -3.88
C VAL A 56 -2.68 2.29 -4.57
N LEU A 57 -2.56 2.61 -5.85
CA LEU A 57 -3.68 2.87 -6.76
C LEU A 57 -4.13 1.55 -7.38
N ALA A 58 -5.41 1.18 -7.20
CA ALA A 58 -5.90 -0.10 -7.70
C ALA A 58 -6.15 -0.10 -9.22
N ASN A 59 -6.57 1.04 -9.78
CA ASN A 59 -6.86 1.21 -11.21
C ASN A 59 -6.91 2.71 -11.58
N VAL A 60 -7.05 3.02 -12.88
CA VAL A 60 -7.09 4.41 -13.40
C VAL A 60 -8.30 5.24 -12.95
N GLN A 61 -9.39 4.59 -12.54
CA GLN A 61 -10.62 5.25 -12.11
C GLN A 61 -10.58 5.59 -10.62
N ASN A 62 -9.82 4.84 -9.81
CA ASN A 62 -9.62 5.15 -8.41
C ASN A 62 -8.95 6.53 -8.27
N ARG A 63 -9.63 7.43 -7.57
CA ARG A 63 -9.14 8.77 -7.22
C ARG A 63 -8.59 8.86 -5.80
N HIS A 64 -8.40 7.71 -5.16
CA HIS A 64 -7.77 7.54 -3.87
C HIS A 64 -6.72 6.46 -3.93
N ILE A 65 -5.81 6.47 -2.96
CA ILE A 65 -4.95 5.34 -2.65
C ILE A 65 -5.60 4.47 -1.58
N GLY A 66 -5.28 3.19 -1.58
CA GLY A 66 -5.30 2.41 -0.35
C GLY A 66 -3.97 2.60 0.37
N PRO A 67 -3.94 2.80 1.71
CA PRO A 67 -2.69 2.98 2.44
C PRO A 67 -1.85 1.70 2.53
N GLY A 68 -2.18 0.65 1.79
CA GLY A 68 -1.38 -0.57 1.68
C GLY A 68 -1.87 -1.41 0.50
N ILE A 69 -1.55 -2.70 0.51
CA ILE A 69 -2.03 -3.65 -0.49
C ILE A 69 -2.76 -4.81 0.19
N CYS A 70 -3.76 -5.37 -0.49
CA CYS A 70 -4.53 -6.50 0.01
C CYS A 70 -3.63 -7.66 0.48
N THR A 71 -3.80 -8.08 1.73
CA THR A 71 -3.31 -9.38 2.28
C THR A 71 -1.83 -9.68 1.97
N ASN A 72 -0.93 -8.70 2.12
CA ASN A 72 0.51 -8.82 1.82
C ASN A 72 0.85 -9.21 0.35
N SER A 73 0.01 -8.79 -0.60
CA SER A 73 0.24 -9.04 -2.03
C SER A 73 1.52 -8.37 -2.59
N ALA A 74 2.26 -7.59 -1.79
CA ALA A 74 3.53 -6.97 -2.19
C ALA A 74 4.75 -7.86 -1.94
N ARG A 75 4.62 -9.05 -1.34
CA ARG A 75 5.76 -9.94 -1.03
C ARG A 75 6.70 -10.19 -2.22
N PHE A 76 6.18 -10.27 -3.44
CA PHE A 76 7.01 -10.43 -4.64
C PHE A 76 8.08 -9.33 -4.80
N THR A 77 7.89 -8.13 -4.23
CA THR A 77 8.89 -7.07 -4.26
C THR A 77 10.12 -7.43 -3.43
N HIS A 78 9.94 -7.98 -2.22
CA HIS A 78 11.04 -8.55 -1.44
C HIS A 78 11.76 -9.67 -2.22
N GLU A 79 11.00 -10.57 -2.85
CA GLU A 79 11.57 -11.65 -3.66
C GLU A 79 12.37 -11.12 -4.86
N LEU A 80 11.90 -10.06 -5.52
CA LEU A 80 12.63 -9.36 -6.59
C LEU A 80 13.91 -8.71 -6.06
N ALA A 81 13.92 -8.16 -4.84
CA ALA A 81 15.13 -7.63 -4.20
C ALA A 81 16.18 -8.74 -4.05
N LEU A 82 15.77 -9.93 -3.59
CA LEU A 82 16.65 -11.09 -3.45
C LEU A 82 17.22 -11.57 -4.79
N ILE A 83 16.40 -11.60 -5.85
CA ILE A 83 16.76 -12.07 -7.20
C ILE A 83 17.67 -11.08 -7.94
N THR A 84 17.39 -9.78 -7.82
CA THR A 84 18.05 -8.74 -8.61
C THR A 84 19.19 -8.04 -7.87
N LYS A 85 19.22 -8.13 -6.54
CA LYS A 85 20.09 -7.34 -5.64
C LYS A 85 19.89 -5.83 -5.76
N ASP A 86 18.74 -5.39 -6.28
CA ASP A 86 18.37 -3.99 -6.36
C ASP A 86 17.58 -3.58 -5.11
N GLU A 87 18.22 -2.74 -4.28
CA GLU A 87 17.69 -2.26 -3.00
C GLU A 87 16.39 -1.45 -3.14
N ARG A 88 16.09 -0.93 -4.33
CA ARG A 88 14.85 -0.18 -4.58
C ARG A 88 13.61 -1.05 -4.39
N TRP A 89 13.70 -2.35 -4.65
CA TRP A 89 12.59 -3.28 -4.42
C TRP A 89 12.31 -3.48 -2.94
N GLU A 90 13.36 -3.60 -2.12
CA GLU A 90 13.22 -3.74 -0.67
C GLU A 90 12.67 -2.45 -0.06
N LYS A 91 13.14 -1.30 -0.56
CA LYS A 91 12.58 0.00 -0.17
C LYS A 91 11.09 0.10 -0.50
N LEU A 92 10.68 -0.32 -1.70
CA LEU A 92 9.29 -0.33 -2.12
C LEU A 92 8.44 -1.24 -1.23
N TYR A 93 8.93 -2.45 -0.92
CA TYR A 93 8.28 -3.40 -0.01
C TYR A 93 8.05 -2.78 1.37
N SER A 94 9.11 -2.21 1.96
CA SER A 94 9.07 -1.55 3.27
C SER A 94 8.11 -0.37 3.29
N GLN A 95 8.07 0.44 2.23
CA GLN A 95 7.12 1.56 2.09
C GLN A 95 5.67 1.06 2.06
N ILE A 96 5.35 0.08 1.22
CA ILE A 96 3.99 -0.48 1.12
C ILE A 96 3.51 -1.02 2.47
N ASN A 97 4.36 -1.75 3.19
CA ASN A 97 4.01 -2.29 4.50
C ASN A 97 3.85 -1.20 5.56
N SER A 98 4.71 -0.18 5.54
CA SER A 98 4.67 0.89 6.54
C SER A 98 3.49 1.83 6.34
N ALA A 99 3.05 2.07 5.11
CA ALA A 99 1.93 2.97 4.83
C ALA A 99 0.66 2.57 5.57
N ALA A 100 0.34 1.26 5.64
CA ALA A 100 -0.90 0.81 6.27
C ALA A 100 -0.81 0.95 7.78
N VAL A 101 0.36 0.64 8.35
CA VAL A 101 0.67 0.80 9.78
C VAL A 101 0.56 2.27 10.20
N ASN A 102 1.08 3.19 9.38
CA ASN A 102 1.01 4.63 9.65
C ASN A 102 -0.42 5.20 9.60
N CYS A 103 -1.39 4.43 9.08
CA CYS A 103 -2.79 4.81 8.97
C CYS A 103 -3.70 4.03 9.94
N VAL A 104 -3.12 3.37 10.95
CA VAL A 104 -3.86 2.74 12.05
C VAL A 104 -4.20 3.82 13.08
N SER A 105 -5.48 3.94 13.41
CA SER A 105 -5.96 4.79 14.50
C SER A 105 -5.49 4.22 15.84
N LEU A 106 -4.88 5.05 16.67
CA LEU A 106 -4.36 4.72 18.00
C LEU A 106 -5.38 5.01 19.11
N TYR A 107 -6.27 6.00 18.90
CA TYR A 107 -7.30 6.38 19.86
C TYR A 107 -8.61 6.75 19.16
N MET A 108 -9.70 6.71 19.92
CA MET A 108 -11.03 7.00 19.38
C MET A 108 -11.09 8.41 18.80
N GLY A 109 -11.50 8.52 17.53
CA GLY A 109 -11.69 9.80 16.86
C GLY A 109 -10.39 10.49 16.42
N GLU A 110 -9.25 9.79 16.44
CA GLU A 110 -8.03 10.28 15.78
C GLU A 110 -8.29 10.54 14.29
N PHE A 111 -9.02 9.62 13.64
CA PHE A 111 -9.48 9.75 12.27
C PHE A 111 -11.00 9.79 12.19
N TRP A 112 -11.53 10.49 11.18
CA TRP A 112 -12.96 10.57 10.89
C TRP A 112 -13.25 10.08 9.48
N GLY A 113 -14.10 9.06 9.34
CA GLY A 113 -14.47 8.53 8.03
C GLY A 113 -15.65 9.28 7.44
N TRP A 114 -15.50 9.79 6.22
CA TRP A 114 -16.57 10.56 5.57
C TRP A 114 -17.78 9.73 5.16
N ASP A 115 -17.62 8.43 4.88
CA ASP A 115 -18.68 7.58 4.30
C ASP A 115 -19.71 7.10 5.36
N PHE A 116 -19.28 6.95 6.61
CA PHE A 116 -20.14 6.52 7.73
C PHE A 116 -20.44 7.64 8.72
N ASN A 117 -19.77 8.80 8.60
CA ASN A 117 -19.81 9.87 9.58
C ASN A 117 -19.55 9.37 11.01
N GLU A 118 -18.59 8.45 11.14
CA GLU A 118 -18.20 7.81 12.38
C GLU A 118 -16.70 8.01 12.65
N PRO A 119 -16.32 8.17 13.93
CA PRO A 119 -14.92 8.18 14.32
C PRO A 119 -14.30 6.79 14.18
N PHE A 120 -13.01 6.75 13.82
CA PHE A 120 -12.24 5.51 13.88
C PHE A 120 -12.00 5.12 15.34
N GLY A 121 -12.31 3.86 15.67
CA GLY A 121 -11.88 3.26 16.93
C GLY A 121 -10.39 2.90 16.94
N PRO A 122 -9.79 2.68 18.12
CA PRO A 122 -8.42 2.18 18.23
C PRO A 122 -8.23 0.87 17.45
N GLY A 123 -7.13 0.77 16.69
CA GLY A 123 -6.78 -0.37 15.84
C GLY A 123 -7.49 -0.39 14.48
N MET A 124 -8.44 0.51 14.22
CA MET A 124 -9.06 0.62 12.90
C MET A 124 -8.11 1.26 11.90
N VAL A 125 -8.19 0.81 10.65
CA VAL A 125 -7.40 1.33 9.52
C VAL A 125 -8.32 1.53 8.32
N THR A 126 -8.01 2.56 7.56
CA THR A 126 -8.80 3.00 6.40
C THR A 126 -8.44 2.18 5.16
N GLU A 127 -9.43 1.90 4.30
CA GLU A 127 -9.16 1.38 2.94
C GLU A 127 -8.83 2.50 1.95
N GLN A 128 -9.15 3.74 2.29
CA GLN A 128 -9.09 4.85 1.36
C GLN A 128 -8.44 6.08 1.99
N ILE A 129 -7.52 6.70 1.27
CA ILE A 129 -7.04 8.06 1.54
C ILE A 129 -7.13 8.88 0.26
N ASN A 130 -7.83 10.00 0.34
CA ASN A 130 -7.93 10.94 -0.78
C ASN A 130 -6.62 11.69 -0.96
N ILE A 131 -6.00 11.57 -2.12
CA ILE A 131 -4.78 12.33 -2.47
C ILE A 131 -5.10 13.60 -3.27
N THR A 132 -6.33 13.72 -3.78
CA THR A 132 -6.83 14.88 -4.52
C THR A 132 -8.24 15.24 -4.05
N ASP A 133 -8.81 16.29 -4.64
CA ASP A 133 -10.15 16.79 -4.37
C ASP A 133 -11.27 16.09 -5.19
N ALA A 134 -10.93 15.03 -5.93
CA ALA A 134 -11.83 14.46 -6.94
C ALA A 134 -13.04 13.70 -6.37
N ILE A 135 -12.96 13.24 -5.12
CA ILE A 135 -14.03 12.48 -4.45
C ILE A 135 -14.35 12.97 -3.03
N GLY A 136 -13.56 13.91 -2.51
CA GLY A 136 -13.62 14.42 -1.14
C GLY A 136 -12.46 15.40 -0.94
N LYS A 137 -12.14 15.84 0.28
CA LYS A 137 -10.98 16.71 0.46
C LYS A 137 -9.70 15.88 0.46
N PRO A 138 -8.56 16.42 -0.04
CA PRO A 138 -7.27 15.77 0.13
C PRO A 138 -7.00 15.51 1.62
N GLY A 139 -6.62 14.29 1.94
CA GLY A 139 -6.34 13.81 3.29
C GLY A 139 -7.54 13.23 4.05
N ASP A 140 -8.74 13.24 3.48
CA ASP A 140 -9.89 12.58 4.11
C ASP A 140 -9.79 11.05 3.95
N PRO A 141 -9.91 10.26 5.05
CA PRO A 141 -9.99 8.81 4.98
C PRO A 141 -11.44 8.34 4.71
N GLY A 142 -11.61 7.29 3.89
CA GLY A 142 -12.91 6.69 3.55
C GLY A 142 -13.01 5.21 3.96
N TYR A 143 -14.21 4.62 3.96
CA TYR A 143 -14.44 3.20 4.29
C TYR A 143 -13.78 2.76 5.62
N VAL A 144 -14.42 3.16 6.72
CA VAL A 144 -13.98 2.90 8.10
C VAL A 144 -13.94 1.39 8.36
N SER A 145 -12.83 0.89 8.91
CA SER A 145 -12.63 -0.52 9.29
C SER A 145 -12.72 -1.50 8.12
N ALA A 146 -11.86 -1.32 7.11
CA ALA A 146 -11.72 -2.33 6.08
C ALA A 146 -10.94 -3.56 6.61
N SER A 147 -11.41 -4.76 6.23
CA SER A 147 -10.83 -6.02 6.69
C SER A 147 -9.45 -6.28 6.08
N TRP A 148 -9.22 -5.84 4.84
CA TRP A 148 -7.97 -6.13 4.13
C TRP A 148 -6.78 -5.26 4.57
N PRO A 149 -6.88 -3.95 4.86
CA PRO A 149 -5.75 -3.20 5.38
C PRO A 149 -5.39 -3.65 6.79
N ALA A 150 -6.39 -4.02 7.61
CA ALA A 150 -6.15 -4.62 8.92
C ALA A 150 -5.38 -5.94 8.79
N THR A 151 -5.77 -6.79 7.83
CA THR A 151 -5.03 -8.03 7.52
C THR A 151 -3.62 -7.73 7.00
N ALA A 152 -3.45 -6.70 6.18
CA ALA A 152 -2.13 -6.29 5.67
C ALA A 152 -1.20 -5.84 6.81
N VAL A 153 -1.71 -5.08 7.79
CA VAL A 153 -0.96 -4.68 8.99
C VAL A 153 -0.50 -5.90 9.79
N LEU A 154 -1.39 -6.88 10.00
CA LEU A 154 -1.05 -8.12 10.72
C LEU A 154 0.05 -8.91 10.02
N LEU A 155 -0.01 -9.03 8.69
CA LEU A 155 0.95 -9.83 7.91
C LEU A 155 2.27 -9.09 7.66
N GLY A 156 2.26 -7.76 7.54
CA GLY A 156 3.46 -6.96 7.28
C GLY A 156 4.45 -6.94 8.46
N TYR A 157 4.00 -7.29 9.66
CA TYR A 157 4.85 -7.45 10.84
C TYR A 157 5.56 -8.81 10.92
N TRP A 158 5.10 -9.82 10.18
CA TRP A 158 5.65 -11.17 10.22
C TRP A 158 6.95 -11.34 9.43
N ASP A 159 7.17 -10.46 8.43
CA ASP A 159 8.30 -10.55 7.50
C ASP A 159 9.55 -9.74 7.97
N LYS A 160 9.56 -9.23 9.21
CA LYS A 160 10.71 -8.57 9.87
C LYS A 160 11.33 -9.49 10.93
#